data_AF-A0A560NY99-F1
#
_entry.id   AF-A0A560NY99-F1
#
_cell.length_a   1.000
_cell.length_b   1.000
_cell.length_c   1.000
_cell.angle_alpha   90.00
_cell.angle_beta   90.00
_cell.angle_gamma   90.00
#
_symmetry.space_group_name_H-M   'P 1'
#
loop_
_entity.id
_entity.type
_entity.pdbx_description
1 polymer ?
#
loop_
_entity_poly.entity_id
_entity_poly.type
_entity_poly.pdbx_seq_one_letter_code
_entity_poly.pdbx_strand_id
1 'polypeptide(L)'
;MIPSTFCWTKMGVESGEALDLIIRRKEWERQLGDGLFFWGIGQSLGDNARDAAGSMDGEIQVLFSPMPSKAKAIDVTPGDVLVWNSWVDERGNTQPLPKHVLITSRADLPSGRRKSSHYALVCRSVDSLGGGTEMQVTAAFLRNFSSDKPLGASQVTAVVRNAEYAVSGNVAKKYPVSFTANMAAPYSVQLSDPALLTQCDVEAIVEVSSCGTVEDWNRLVTKLRSKRSSESRSPITFDLFCADQSLSAAI
;
A
#
# COMPACT_ATOMS: atom_id res chain seq x y z
N MET A 1 14.37 -19.39 8.75
CA MET A 1 14.05 -19.17 10.18
C MET A 1 13.23 -17.89 10.27
N ILE A 2 12.20 -17.82 11.13
CA ILE A 2 11.39 -16.59 11.29
C ILE A 2 12.18 -15.59 12.15
N PRO A 3 12.31 -14.31 11.77
CA PRO A 3 12.99 -13.30 12.57
C PRO A 3 12.31 -13.06 13.93
N SER A 4 13.08 -12.58 14.91
CA SER A 4 12.55 -12.20 16.23
C SER A 4 11.65 -10.97 16.15
N THR A 5 11.99 -9.99 15.31
CA THR A 5 11.17 -8.81 15.01
C THR A 5 11.04 -8.66 13.50
N PHE A 6 9.81 -8.49 12.99
CA PHE A 6 9.53 -8.35 11.56
C PHE A 6 8.20 -7.64 11.32
N CYS A 7 7.99 -7.15 10.10
CA CYS A 7 6.67 -6.71 9.65
C CYS A 7 5.94 -7.91 9.03
N TRP A 8 4.75 -8.23 9.54
CA TRP A 8 3.92 -9.27 8.96
C TRP A 8 2.77 -8.63 8.19
N THR A 9 2.54 -9.09 6.96
CA THR A 9 1.40 -8.66 6.15
C THR A 9 0.65 -9.84 5.56
N LYS A 10 -0.67 -9.81 5.67
CA LYS A 10 -1.57 -10.79 5.06
C LYS A 10 -2.06 -10.23 3.72
N MET A 11 -1.94 -11.00 2.66
CA MET A 11 -2.29 -10.58 1.30
C MET A 11 -3.54 -11.29 0.81
N GLY A 12 -4.33 -10.63 -0.02
CA GLY A 12 -5.49 -11.23 -0.65
C GLY A 12 -5.80 -10.52 -1.96
N VAL A 13 -6.97 -10.81 -2.51
CA VAL A 13 -7.53 -10.03 -3.63
C VAL A 13 -7.68 -8.58 -3.20
N GLU A 14 -7.28 -7.65 -4.05
CA GLU A 14 -7.39 -6.22 -3.81
C GLU A 14 -7.86 -5.49 -5.07
N SER A 15 -8.89 -4.67 -4.94
CA SER A 15 -9.43 -3.83 -6.02
C SER A 15 -9.78 -4.63 -7.30
N GLY A 16 -10.29 -5.84 -7.15
CA GLY A 16 -10.69 -6.73 -8.25
C GLY A 16 -9.58 -7.59 -8.84
N GLU A 17 -8.34 -7.44 -8.38
CA GLU A 17 -7.18 -8.17 -8.91
C GLU A 17 -6.83 -9.40 -8.06
N ALA A 18 -6.61 -10.55 -8.72
CA ALA A 18 -6.21 -11.79 -8.09
C ALA A 18 -4.77 -11.71 -7.55
N LEU A 19 -4.48 -12.37 -6.42
CA LEU A 19 -3.23 -12.23 -5.69
C LEU A 19 -1.98 -12.54 -6.54
N ASP A 20 -2.05 -13.51 -7.44
CA ASP A 20 -0.98 -13.85 -8.37
C ASP A 20 -0.64 -12.71 -9.34
N LEU A 21 -1.66 -12.02 -9.85
CA LEU A 21 -1.50 -10.83 -10.69
C LEU A 21 -0.92 -9.65 -9.87
N ILE A 22 -1.37 -9.48 -8.63
CA ILE A 22 -0.78 -8.50 -7.69
C ILE A 22 0.71 -8.77 -7.51
N ILE A 23 1.10 -10.03 -7.25
CA ILE A 23 2.51 -10.39 -7.04
C ILE A 23 3.31 -10.14 -8.32
N ARG A 24 2.79 -10.52 -9.49
CA ARG A 24 3.43 -10.28 -10.79
C ARG A 24 3.68 -8.80 -11.05
N ARG A 25 2.69 -7.93 -10.80
CA ARG A 25 2.88 -6.49 -10.97
C ARG A 25 3.93 -5.94 -10.01
N LYS A 26 3.96 -6.42 -8.77
CA LYS A 26 4.95 -5.99 -7.77
C LYS A 26 6.35 -6.49 -8.10
N GLU A 27 6.46 -7.64 -8.75
CA GLU A 27 7.73 -8.13 -9.32
C GLU A 27 8.22 -7.21 -10.44
N TRP A 28 7.33 -6.72 -11.31
CA TRP A 28 7.70 -5.73 -12.32
C TRP A 28 8.09 -4.38 -11.73
N GLU A 29 7.40 -3.92 -10.67
CA GLU A 29 7.84 -2.73 -9.92
C GLU A 29 9.25 -2.94 -9.36
N ARG A 30 9.51 -4.10 -8.74
CA ARG A 30 10.82 -4.45 -8.20
C ARG A 30 11.91 -4.43 -9.28
N GLN A 31 11.65 -5.02 -10.45
CA GLN A 31 12.61 -5.04 -11.57
C GLN A 31 12.91 -3.65 -12.11
N LEU A 32 11.88 -2.83 -12.32
CA LEU A 32 12.02 -1.45 -12.80
C LEU A 32 12.63 -0.50 -11.75
N GLY A 33 12.48 -0.85 -10.46
CA GLY A 33 12.87 -0.04 -9.31
C GLY A 33 14.20 -0.42 -8.67
N ASP A 34 15.02 -1.24 -9.31
CA ASP A 34 16.28 -1.77 -8.74
C ASP A 34 16.05 -2.39 -7.35
N GLY A 35 15.11 -3.33 -7.29
CA GLY A 35 14.70 -3.98 -6.06
C GLY A 35 13.59 -3.28 -5.29
N LEU A 36 13.30 -1.99 -5.55
CA LEU A 36 12.33 -1.20 -4.79
C LEU A 36 10.90 -1.37 -5.31
N PHE A 37 9.97 -1.70 -4.43
CA PHE A 37 8.53 -1.76 -4.72
C PHE A 37 7.70 -1.28 -3.53
N PHE A 38 6.44 -0.92 -3.77
CA PHE A 38 5.55 -0.42 -2.71
C PHE A 38 4.35 -1.34 -2.56
N TRP A 39 4.00 -1.66 -1.33
CA TRP A 39 2.84 -2.51 -1.03
C TRP A 39 1.74 -1.72 -0.32
N GLY A 40 0.57 -1.58 -0.94
CA GLY A 40 -0.57 -0.86 -0.35
C GLY A 40 -1.10 -1.54 0.92
N ILE A 41 -1.39 -0.75 1.96
CA ILE A 41 -1.93 -1.25 3.24
C ILE A 41 -3.07 -0.35 3.74
N GLY A 42 -4.07 -0.97 4.35
CA GLY A 42 -5.30 -0.28 4.77
C GLY A 42 -5.17 0.62 6.01
N GLN A 43 -4.06 0.54 6.75
CA GLN A 43 -3.89 1.21 8.03
C GLN A 43 -2.46 1.72 8.21
N SER A 44 -2.30 2.77 9.00
CA SER A 44 -0.98 3.30 9.36
C SER A 44 -0.22 2.30 10.24
N LEU A 45 1.09 2.18 10.04
CA LEU A 45 1.98 1.55 11.01
C LEU A 45 2.48 2.53 12.08
N GLY A 46 2.17 3.83 11.96
CA GLY A 46 2.72 4.87 12.82
C GLY A 46 4.25 4.82 12.84
N ASP A 47 4.83 5.14 13.99
CA ASP A 47 6.28 5.06 14.19
C ASP A 47 6.79 3.63 14.45
N ASN A 48 5.90 2.61 14.54
CA ASN A 48 6.30 1.25 14.93
C ASN A 48 7.39 0.65 14.05
N ALA A 49 7.37 0.93 12.74
CA ALA A 49 8.39 0.43 11.82
C ALA A 49 9.74 1.15 12.03
N ARG A 50 9.71 2.47 12.29
CA ARG A 50 10.92 3.23 12.61
C ARG A 50 11.51 2.80 13.95
N ASP A 51 10.65 2.67 14.97
CA ASP A 51 11.06 2.27 16.32
C ASP A 51 11.64 0.85 16.33
N ALA A 52 11.03 -0.08 15.59
CA ALA A 52 11.57 -1.42 15.44
C ALA A 52 12.94 -1.42 14.78
N ALA A 53 13.13 -0.63 13.72
CA ALA A 53 14.40 -0.52 13.02
C ALA A 53 15.49 0.06 13.91
N GLY A 54 15.14 1.02 14.77
CA GLY A 54 16.07 1.59 15.76
C GLY A 54 16.40 0.67 16.93
N SER A 55 15.63 -0.40 17.14
CA SER A 55 15.79 -1.34 18.27
C SER A 55 16.56 -2.62 17.93
N MET A 56 16.94 -2.81 16.67
CA MET A 56 17.58 -4.04 16.20
C MET A 56 18.77 -3.76 15.28
N ASP A 57 19.74 -4.68 15.30
CA ASP A 57 20.83 -4.67 14.34
C ASP A 57 20.37 -5.31 13.02
N GLY A 58 20.31 -4.51 11.94
CA GLY A 58 19.95 -4.96 10.60
C GLY A 58 18.65 -4.36 10.05
N GLU A 59 18.17 -4.91 8.94
CA GLU A 59 16.96 -4.46 8.25
C GLU A 59 15.72 -5.22 8.75
N ILE A 60 14.58 -4.52 8.88
CA ILE A 60 13.31 -5.18 9.19
C ILE A 60 12.88 -6.00 7.98
N GLN A 61 12.71 -7.31 8.17
CA GLN A 61 12.09 -8.15 7.16
C GLN A 61 10.57 -7.98 7.14
N VAL A 62 9.98 -8.03 5.95
CA VAL A 62 8.56 -8.12 5.70
C VAL A 62 8.22 -9.52 5.24
N LEU A 63 7.34 -10.21 5.97
CA LEU A 63 6.82 -11.52 5.60
C LEU A 63 5.43 -11.38 4.99
N PHE A 64 5.26 -11.85 3.77
CA PHE A 64 4.03 -11.76 3.00
C PHE A 64 3.30 -13.10 3.00
N SER A 65 2.15 -13.18 3.66
CA SER A 65 1.37 -14.42 3.77
C SER A 65 0.02 -14.31 3.08
N PRO A 66 -0.37 -15.24 2.18
CA PRO A 66 -1.72 -15.26 1.62
C PRO A 66 -2.79 -15.44 2.71
N MET A 67 -3.91 -14.73 2.58
CA MET A 67 -5.09 -14.94 3.41
C MET A 67 -5.79 -16.22 2.98
N PRO A 68 -6.02 -17.17 3.90
CA PRO A 68 -6.76 -18.39 3.58
C PRO A 68 -8.27 -18.17 3.46
N SER A 69 -8.79 -17.02 3.89
CA SER A 69 -10.22 -16.68 3.78
C SER A 69 -10.57 -16.20 2.38
N LYS A 70 -11.78 -16.53 1.92
CA LYS A 70 -12.34 -15.98 0.67
C LYS A 70 -12.30 -14.45 0.71
N ALA A 71 -11.91 -13.85 -0.41
CA ALA A 71 -11.96 -12.41 -0.59
C ALA A 71 -13.40 -11.90 -0.37
N LYS A 72 -13.54 -10.71 0.24
CA LYS A 72 -14.85 -10.10 0.41
C LYS A 72 -15.35 -9.62 -0.96
N ALA A 73 -16.66 -9.63 -1.18
CA ALA A 73 -17.24 -9.17 -2.45
C ALA A 73 -16.78 -7.75 -2.83
N ILE A 74 -16.65 -6.86 -1.85
CA ILE A 74 -16.15 -5.49 -2.02
C ILE A 74 -14.70 -5.44 -2.54
N ASP A 75 -13.88 -6.45 -2.26
CA ASP A 75 -12.50 -6.54 -2.74
C ASP A 75 -12.42 -7.20 -4.13
N VAL A 76 -13.41 -8.01 -4.52
CA VAL A 76 -13.51 -8.70 -5.81
C VAL A 76 -14.17 -7.82 -6.89
N THR A 77 -15.16 -7.02 -6.51
CA THR A 77 -15.87 -6.12 -7.43
C THR A 77 -16.01 -4.75 -6.77
N PRO A 78 -14.93 -3.94 -6.76
CA PRO A 78 -15.00 -2.60 -6.21
C PRO A 78 -15.90 -1.71 -7.10
N GLY A 79 -16.58 -0.74 -6.48
CA GLY A 79 -17.32 0.28 -7.24
C GLY A 79 -16.35 1.23 -7.95
N ASP A 80 -15.67 2.07 -7.17
CA ASP A 80 -14.63 2.97 -7.67
C ASP A 80 -13.23 2.50 -7.23
N VAL A 81 -12.25 2.61 -8.14
CA VAL A 81 -10.83 2.35 -7.87
C VAL A 81 -10.03 3.64 -7.95
N LEU A 82 -9.19 3.87 -6.94
CA LEU A 82 -8.24 4.99 -6.89
C LEU A 82 -6.86 4.52 -7.28
N VAL A 83 -6.11 5.37 -7.96
CA VAL A 83 -4.64 5.32 -8.06
C VAL A 83 -4.05 6.42 -7.19
N TRP A 84 -3.00 6.09 -6.43
CA TRP A 84 -2.26 7.04 -5.60
C TRP A 84 -1.03 7.53 -6.33
N ASN A 85 -0.78 8.84 -6.30
CA ASN A 85 0.28 9.46 -7.10
C ASN A 85 1.46 9.98 -6.27
N SER A 86 1.20 10.26 -5.00
CA SER A 86 2.13 10.92 -4.09
C SER A 86 2.08 10.27 -2.71
N TRP A 87 3.04 10.62 -1.87
CA TRP A 87 3.09 10.29 -0.46
C TRP A 87 3.48 11.52 0.37
N VAL A 88 3.19 11.50 1.66
CA VAL A 88 3.52 12.58 2.60
C VAL A 88 4.77 12.21 3.38
N ASP A 89 5.80 13.06 3.30
CA ASP A 89 7.05 12.88 4.02
C ASP A 89 6.96 13.24 5.52
N GLU A 90 8.02 12.98 6.28
CA GLU A 90 8.08 13.23 7.71
C GLU A 90 7.92 14.71 8.08
N ARG A 91 8.13 15.62 7.11
CA ARG A 91 7.95 17.07 7.27
C ARG A 91 6.56 17.53 6.83
N GLY A 92 5.69 16.61 6.39
CA GLY A 92 4.37 16.91 5.88
C GLY A 92 4.33 17.36 4.41
N ASN A 93 5.45 17.29 3.68
CA ASN A 93 5.46 17.67 2.26
C ASN A 93 4.98 16.50 1.40
N THR A 94 4.22 16.84 0.36
CA THR A 94 3.81 15.89 -0.67
C THR A 94 4.97 15.61 -1.62
N GLN A 95 5.40 14.36 -1.68
CA GLN A 95 6.43 13.86 -2.58
C GLN A 95 5.82 12.93 -3.62
N PRO A 96 6.21 13.00 -4.90
CA PRO A 96 5.72 12.06 -5.91
C PRO A 96 6.20 10.63 -5.61
N LEU A 97 5.35 9.63 -5.89
CA LEU A 97 5.80 8.23 -5.84
C LEU A 97 6.82 7.96 -6.97
N PRO A 98 7.78 7.03 -6.79
CA PRO A 98 8.71 6.63 -7.84
C PRO A 98 7.99 6.21 -9.12
N LYS A 99 8.47 6.60 -10.30
CA LYS A 99 7.72 6.49 -11.59
C LYS A 99 7.20 5.08 -11.89
N HIS A 100 7.94 4.06 -11.49
CA HIS A 100 7.61 2.65 -11.71
C HIS A 100 6.54 2.09 -10.76
N VAL A 101 6.19 2.80 -9.69
CA VAL A 101 5.26 2.34 -8.66
C VAL A 101 3.80 2.63 -9.05
N LEU A 102 2.93 1.62 -8.93
CA LEU A 102 1.49 1.76 -9.02
C LEU A 102 0.82 1.20 -7.76
N ILE A 103 0.10 2.07 -7.06
CA ILE A 103 -0.68 1.67 -5.89
C ILE A 103 -2.13 2.00 -6.18
N THR A 104 -2.96 0.96 -6.18
CA THR A 104 -4.40 1.07 -6.33
C THR A 104 -5.10 0.75 -5.03
N SER A 105 -6.27 1.33 -4.80
CA SER A 105 -7.13 0.92 -3.71
C SER A 105 -8.58 1.25 -4.00
N ARG A 106 -9.50 0.58 -3.31
CA ARG A 106 -10.92 0.93 -3.33
C ARG A 106 -11.15 2.37 -2.87
N ALA A 107 -12.05 3.09 -3.53
CA ALA A 107 -12.40 4.46 -3.16
C ALA A 107 -13.27 4.52 -1.91
N ASP A 108 -14.08 3.49 -1.65
CA ASP A 108 -15.02 3.49 -0.53
C ASP A 108 -14.56 2.59 0.62
N LEU A 109 -14.70 3.12 1.83
CA LEU A 109 -14.56 2.36 3.06
C LEU A 109 -15.80 1.49 3.28
N PRO A 110 -15.73 0.43 4.11
CA PRO A 110 -16.91 -0.37 4.47
C PRO A 110 -18.07 0.44 5.08
N SER A 111 -17.79 1.63 5.60
CA SER A 111 -18.78 2.57 6.12
C SER A 111 -19.47 3.42 5.04
N GLY A 112 -19.15 3.23 3.76
CA GLY A 112 -19.65 4.06 2.64
C GLY A 112 -19.00 5.44 2.53
N ARG A 113 -18.01 5.77 3.38
CA ARG A 113 -17.24 7.01 3.29
C ARG A 113 -16.17 6.88 2.23
N ARG A 114 -15.95 7.94 1.43
CA ARG A 114 -14.79 7.99 0.54
C ARG A 114 -13.48 8.03 1.32
N LYS A 115 -12.52 7.28 0.81
CA LYS A 115 -11.19 7.08 1.37
C LYS A 115 -10.32 8.28 1.03
N SER A 116 -9.97 9.06 2.04
CA SER A 116 -9.09 10.23 1.92
C SER A 116 -7.61 9.91 2.16
N SER A 117 -7.31 8.77 2.77
CA SER A 117 -5.95 8.34 3.09
C SER A 117 -5.78 6.84 2.87
N HIS A 118 -4.64 6.47 2.34
CA HIS A 118 -4.16 5.10 2.28
C HIS A 118 -2.68 5.09 2.67
N TYR A 119 -2.11 3.91 2.81
CA TYR A 119 -0.73 3.77 3.27
C TYR A 119 -0.03 2.75 2.40
N ALA A 120 1.30 2.77 2.40
CA ALA A 120 2.08 1.74 1.77
C ALA A 120 3.32 1.38 2.58
N LEU A 121 3.71 0.12 2.51
CA LEU A 121 5.05 -0.33 2.89
C LEU A 121 6.02 0.03 1.76
N VAL A 122 7.21 0.47 2.16
CA VAL A 122 8.33 0.71 1.25
C VAL A 122 9.27 -0.49 1.38
N CYS A 123 9.33 -1.31 0.35
CA CYS A 123 10.00 -2.61 0.39
C CYS A 123 11.12 -2.66 -0.65
N ARG A 124 12.20 -3.37 -0.31
CA ARG A 124 13.28 -3.72 -1.23
C ARG A 124 13.51 -5.23 -1.20
N SER A 125 13.68 -5.84 -2.38
CA SER A 125 14.05 -7.25 -2.51
C SER A 125 15.05 -7.45 -3.64
N VAL A 126 16.13 -8.17 -3.35
CA VAL A 126 17.06 -8.67 -4.37
C VAL A 126 16.51 -9.89 -5.09
N ASP A 127 15.69 -10.69 -4.39
CA ASP A 127 15.08 -11.90 -4.91
C ASP A 127 13.77 -11.59 -5.64
N SER A 128 13.42 -12.47 -6.59
CA SER A 128 12.13 -12.44 -7.27
C SER A 128 10.98 -12.64 -6.29
N LEU A 129 9.92 -11.85 -6.43
CA LEU A 129 8.71 -12.03 -5.66
C LEU A 129 7.95 -13.28 -6.15
N GLY A 130 7.21 -13.93 -5.24
CA GLY A 130 6.34 -15.06 -5.58
C GLY A 130 7.02 -16.42 -5.73
N GLY A 131 8.33 -16.54 -5.47
CA GLY A 131 9.07 -17.81 -5.56
C GLY A 131 8.67 -18.89 -4.54
N GLY A 132 7.82 -18.56 -3.57
CA GLY A 132 7.47 -19.46 -2.47
C GLY A 132 8.58 -19.50 -1.42
N THR A 133 8.21 -19.85 -0.19
CA THR A 133 9.17 -20.10 0.88
C THR A 133 8.70 -21.30 1.72
N GLU A 134 9.64 -21.96 2.39
CA GLU A 134 9.34 -23.01 3.38
C GLU A 134 8.90 -22.41 4.73
N MET A 135 8.83 -21.08 4.85
CA MET A 135 8.51 -20.41 6.11
C MET A 135 7.01 -20.43 6.39
N GLN A 136 6.67 -20.62 7.66
CA GLN A 136 5.31 -20.53 8.16
C GLN A 136 5.24 -19.65 9.40
N VAL A 137 4.31 -18.70 9.40
CA VAL A 137 4.03 -17.82 10.53
C VAL A 137 2.88 -18.37 11.33
N THR A 138 3.08 -18.53 12.64
CA THR A 138 2.02 -18.94 13.57
C THR A 138 1.51 -17.70 14.30
N ALA A 139 0.33 -17.21 13.92
CA ALA A 139 -0.20 -15.93 14.39
C ALA A 139 -0.34 -15.82 15.93
N ALA A 140 -0.56 -16.96 16.61
CA ALA A 140 -0.69 -17.02 18.06
C ALA A 140 0.61 -16.65 18.80
N PHE A 141 1.76 -16.80 18.16
CA PHE A 141 3.09 -16.51 18.73
C PHE A 141 3.50 -15.05 18.53
N LEU A 142 2.70 -14.28 17.79
CA LEU A 142 3.02 -12.90 17.48
C LEU A 142 2.43 -11.94 18.52
N ARG A 143 3.20 -10.90 18.84
CA ARG A 143 2.79 -9.75 19.64
C ARG A 143 3.08 -8.47 18.89
N ASN A 144 2.20 -7.48 19.01
CA ASN A 144 2.43 -6.15 18.44
C ASN A 144 3.68 -5.53 19.06
N PHE A 145 4.59 -5.00 18.25
CA PHE A 145 5.88 -4.49 18.69
C PHE A 145 5.76 -3.41 19.80
N SER A 146 4.85 -2.44 19.65
CA SER A 146 4.73 -1.33 20.60
C SER A 146 3.96 -1.64 21.88
N SER A 147 3.01 -2.58 21.85
CA SER A 147 2.09 -2.82 22.99
C SER A 147 2.25 -4.18 23.65
N ASP A 148 3.03 -5.09 23.06
CA ASP A 148 3.15 -6.49 23.46
C ASP A 148 1.81 -7.26 23.53
N LYS A 149 0.75 -6.71 22.93
CA LYS A 149 -0.57 -7.34 22.87
C LYS A 149 -0.66 -8.32 21.70
N PRO A 150 -1.47 -9.40 21.80
CA PRO A 150 -1.79 -10.26 20.67
C PRO A 150 -2.34 -9.49 19.46
N LEU A 151 -2.18 -10.03 18.27
CA LEU A 151 -2.73 -9.42 17.06
C LEU A 151 -4.26 -9.55 17.04
N GLY A 152 -4.93 -8.44 16.74
CA GLY A 152 -6.36 -8.43 16.48
C GLY A 152 -6.69 -9.23 15.21
N ALA A 153 -7.86 -9.88 15.19
CA ALA A 153 -8.30 -10.70 14.06
C ALA A 153 -8.37 -9.92 12.73
N SER A 154 -8.65 -8.62 12.80
CA SER A 154 -8.72 -7.69 11.66
C SER A 154 -7.38 -7.06 11.27
N GLN A 155 -6.31 -7.26 12.04
CA GLN A 155 -4.99 -6.71 11.68
C GLN A 155 -4.41 -7.50 10.52
N VAL A 156 -4.30 -6.82 9.38
CA VAL A 156 -3.77 -7.35 8.12
C VAL A 156 -2.26 -7.12 8.04
N THR A 157 -1.79 -5.97 8.49
CA THR A 157 -0.36 -5.60 8.49
C THR A 157 0.03 -5.05 9.86
N ALA A 158 1.13 -5.54 10.44
CA ALA A 158 1.66 -5.06 11.71
C ALA A 158 3.16 -5.37 11.85
N VAL A 159 3.88 -4.53 12.60
CA VAL A 159 5.22 -4.84 13.10
C VAL A 159 5.09 -5.65 14.38
N VAL A 160 5.74 -6.81 14.43
CA VAL A 160 5.54 -7.82 15.45
C VAL A 160 6.84 -8.35 16.02
N ARG A 161 6.77 -8.85 17.26
CA ARG A 161 7.77 -9.73 17.85
C ARG A 161 7.28 -11.17 17.80
N ASN A 162 8.16 -12.09 17.43
CA ASN A 162 7.96 -13.52 17.59
C ASN A 162 8.35 -13.91 19.02
N ALA A 163 7.35 -14.20 19.84
CA ALA A 163 7.56 -14.48 21.25
C ALA A 163 7.56 -15.99 21.59
N GLU A 164 7.65 -16.87 20.58
CA GLU A 164 7.75 -18.34 20.67
C GLU A 164 7.10 -18.94 21.94
N TYR A 165 5.80 -18.68 22.13
CA TYR A 165 5.08 -19.26 23.26
C TYR A 165 4.64 -20.69 22.93
N ALA A 166 4.95 -21.65 23.80
CA ALA A 166 4.37 -22.98 23.76
C ALA A 166 2.89 -22.91 24.19
N VAL A 167 2.01 -22.49 23.28
CA VAL A 167 0.56 -22.52 23.53
C VAL A 167 0.08 -23.97 23.39
N SER A 168 0.06 -24.68 24.51
CA SER A 168 -0.60 -25.98 24.64
C SER A 168 -2.11 -25.81 24.52
N GLY A 169 -2.72 -26.44 23.50
CA GLY A 169 -4.16 -26.73 23.51
C GLY A 169 -5.02 -26.22 22.36
N ASN A 170 -4.49 -25.50 21.36
CA ASN A 170 -5.23 -25.20 20.14
C ASN A 170 -4.31 -25.29 18.91
N VAL A 171 -4.80 -25.87 17.81
CA VAL A 171 -4.09 -25.89 16.52
C VAL A 171 -3.93 -24.44 16.06
N ALA A 172 -2.82 -23.81 16.47
CA ALA A 172 -2.55 -22.43 16.16
C ALA A 172 -2.48 -22.26 14.64
N LYS A 173 -3.28 -21.34 14.11
CA LYS A 173 -3.40 -21.14 12.66
C LYS A 173 -2.05 -20.72 12.08
N LYS A 174 -1.50 -21.59 11.23
CA LYS A 174 -0.27 -21.35 10.48
C LYS A 174 -0.58 -20.69 9.15
N TYR A 175 0.27 -19.76 8.76
CA TYR A 175 0.18 -19.03 7.49
C TYR A 175 1.46 -19.29 6.71
N PRO A 176 1.40 -19.86 5.49
CA PRO A 176 2.58 -19.96 4.65
C PRO A 176 3.05 -18.55 4.28
N VAL A 177 4.37 -18.39 4.17
CA VAL A 177 4.98 -17.17 3.65
C VAL A 177 5.22 -17.37 2.16
N SER A 178 4.65 -16.51 1.34
CA SER A 178 4.77 -16.57 -0.13
C SER A 178 6.10 -16.00 -0.61
N PHE A 179 6.54 -14.89 -0.03
CA PHE A 179 7.85 -14.29 -0.28
C PHE A 179 8.22 -13.36 0.88
N THR A 180 9.47 -12.91 0.88
CA THR A 180 10.02 -11.97 1.85
C THR A 180 10.65 -10.78 1.15
N ALA A 181 10.72 -9.65 1.85
CA ALA A 181 11.47 -8.47 1.42
C ALA A 181 12.02 -7.76 2.66
N ASN A 182 12.87 -6.75 2.48
CA ASN A 182 13.31 -5.87 3.55
C ASN A 182 12.57 -4.55 3.48
N MET A 183 12.28 -3.93 4.62
CA MET A 183 11.73 -2.58 4.66
C MET A 183 12.85 -1.58 4.36
N ALA A 184 12.64 -0.72 3.37
CA ALA A 184 13.53 0.40 3.09
C ALA A 184 12.97 1.68 3.70
N ALA A 185 13.81 2.56 4.24
CA ALA A 185 13.37 3.85 4.75
C ALA A 185 12.57 4.61 3.67
N PRO A 186 11.44 5.27 4.01
CA PRO A 186 10.92 5.55 5.36
C PRO A 186 10.05 4.44 5.98
N TYR A 187 10.18 3.19 5.51
CA TYR A 187 9.51 1.97 5.97
C TYR A 187 8.02 1.91 5.63
N SER A 188 7.25 2.92 6.01
CA SER A 188 5.86 3.07 5.60
C SER A 188 5.51 4.53 5.37
N VAL A 189 4.64 4.78 4.40
CA VAL A 189 4.25 6.14 4.00
C VAL A 189 2.74 6.30 3.99
N GLN A 190 2.27 7.51 4.29
CA GLN A 190 0.90 7.91 4.00
C GLN A 190 0.80 8.35 2.54
N LEU A 191 -0.11 7.73 1.80
CA LEU A 191 -0.39 8.05 0.41
C LEU A 191 -1.32 9.26 0.32
N SER A 192 -1.08 10.08 -0.68
CA SER A 192 -1.85 11.29 -0.99
C SER A 192 -2.10 11.37 -2.50
N ASP A 193 -2.84 12.40 -2.91
CA ASP A 193 -3.20 12.65 -4.31
C ASP A 193 -3.90 11.47 -5.01
N PRO A 194 -5.02 10.97 -4.45
CA PRO A 194 -5.80 9.95 -5.11
C PRO A 194 -6.45 10.49 -6.39
N ALA A 195 -6.40 9.71 -7.46
CA ALA A 195 -7.15 9.95 -8.69
C ALA A 195 -8.04 8.75 -9.00
N LEU A 196 -9.24 8.99 -9.52
CA LEU A 196 -10.14 7.91 -9.95
C LEU A 196 -9.61 7.28 -11.24
N LEU A 197 -9.59 5.97 -11.28
CA LEU A 197 -9.37 5.22 -12.50
C LEU A 197 -10.71 5.06 -13.24
N THR A 198 -10.66 5.23 -14.56
CA THR A 198 -11.80 4.87 -15.40
C THR A 198 -11.93 3.35 -15.52
N GLN A 199 -13.09 2.86 -15.92
CA GLN A 199 -13.28 1.42 -16.17
C GLN A 199 -12.26 0.88 -17.19
N CYS A 200 -11.99 1.62 -18.26
CA CYS A 200 -10.97 1.26 -19.25
C CYS A 200 -9.55 1.22 -18.66
N ASP A 201 -9.24 2.04 -17.65
CA ASP A 201 -7.94 1.99 -16.97
C ASP A 201 -7.81 0.74 -16.10
N VAL A 202 -8.89 0.35 -15.40
CA VAL A 202 -8.93 -0.86 -14.59
C VAL A 202 -8.80 -2.10 -15.47
N GLU A 203 -9.51 -2.14 -16.60
CA GLU A 203 -9.40 -3.22 -17.59
C GLU A 203 -8.00 -3.33 -18.16
N ALA A 204 -7.36 -2.20 -18.50
CA ALA A 204 -5.99 -2.19 -18.98
C ALA A 204 -4.98 -2.71 -17.94
N ILE A 205 -5.19 -2.43 -16.65
CA ILE A 205 -4.36 -3.01 -15.57
C ILE A 205 -4.51 -4.53 -15.57
N VAL A 206 -5.74 -5.05 -15.60
CA VAL A 206 -5.99 -6.50 -15.58
C VAL A 206 -5.39 -7.18 -16.82
N GLU A 207 -5.58 -6.60 -18.00
CA GLU A 207 -5.05 -7.12 -19.26
C GLU A 207 -3.52 -7.20 -19.22
N VAL A 208 -2.84 -6.09 -18.92
CA VAL A 208 -1.38 -6.03 -18.89
C VAL A 208 -0.82 -6.92 -17.79
N SER A 209 -1.40 -6.95 -16.59
CA SER A 209 -0.99 -7.88 -15.52
C SER A 209 -1.10 -9.35 -15.96
N SER A 210 -2.09 -9.69 -16.78
CA SER A 210 -2.36 -11.09 -17.18
C SER A 210 -1.45 -11.59 -18.29
N CYS A 211 -1.31 -10.83 -19.37
CA CYS A 211 -0.59 -11.28 -20.59
C CYS A 211 0.54 -10.36 -21.05
N GLY A 212 0.74 -9.22 -20.39
CA GLY A 212 1.74 -8.23 -20.78
C GLY A 212 3.16 -8.53 -20.32
N THR A 213 4.06 -7.64 -20.76
CA THR A 213 5.49 -7.61 -20.41
C THR A 213 5.81 -6.51 -19.40
N VAL A 214 7.05 -6.49 -18.90
CA VAL A 214 7.56 -5.43 -18.01
C VAL A 214 7.49 -4.06 -18.71
N GLU A 215 7.77 -4.02 -20.02
CA GLU A 215 7.73 -2.82 -20.84
C GLU A 215 6.31 -2.29 -21.02
N ASP A 216 5.34 -3.20 -21.23
CA ASP A 216 3.91 -2.84 -21.31
C ASP A 216 3.43 -2.27 -19.97
N TRP A 217 3.84 -2.89 -18.86
CA TRP A 217 3.56 -2.40 -17.52
C TRP A 217 4.12 -1.01 -17.30
N ASN A 218 5.41 -0.78 -17.61
CA ASN A 218 6.05 0.52 -17.45
C ASN A 218 5.32 1.62 -18.25
N ARG A 219 4.91 1.31 -19.48
CA ARG A 219 4.12 2.21 -20.34
C ARG A 219 2.76 2.52 -19.73
N LEU A 220 2.07 1.51 -19.22
CA LEU A 220 0.77 1.67 -18.58
C LEU A 220 0.87 2.55 -17.33
N VAL A 221 1.80 2.25 -16.42
CA VAL A 221 2.00 3.03 -15.18
C VAL A 221 2.31 4.49 -15.52
N THR A 222 3.19 4.72 -16.49
CA THR A 222 3.52 6.07 -16.96
C THR A 222 2.26 6.79 -17.45
N LYS A 223 1.43 6.14 -18.27
CA LYS A 223 0.17 6.72 -18.77
C LYS A 223 -0.78 7.06 -17.62
N LEU A 224 -1.06 6.10 -16.73
CA LEU A 224 -2.02 6.26 -15.64
C LEU A 224 -1.64 7.39 -14.69
N ARG A 225 -0.34 7.51 -14.38
CA ARG A 225 0.17 8.54 -13.46
C ARG A 225 0.38 9.90 -14.11
N SER A 226 0.53 9.96 -15.45
CA SER A 226 0.71 11.23 -16.19
C SER A 226 -0.61 11.96 -16.46
N LYS A 227 -1.77 11.30 -16.40
CA LYS A 227 -3.09 11.91 -16.65
C LYS A 227 -3.39 13.15 -15.79
N ARG A 228 -2.66 13.35 -14.69
CA ARG A 228 -2.79 14.53 -13.82
C ARG A 228 -1.82 15.67 -14.15
N SER A 229 -0.74 15.43 -14.89
CA SER A 229 0.22 16.51 -15.22
C SER A 229 -0.40 17.59 -16.11
N SER A 230 -1.48 17.29 -16.84
CA SER A 230 -2.22 18.25 -17.67
C SER A 230 -3.36 18.97 -16.94
N GLU A 231 -3.69 18.59 -15.71
CA GLU A 231 -4.73 19.23 -14.89
C GLU A 231 -4.15 19.89 -13.64
N SER A 232 -2.88 20.34 -13.68
CA SER A 232 -2.38 21.25 -12.65
C SER A 232 -3.10 22.59 -12.80
N ARG A 233 -4.15 22.72 -11.98
CA ARG A 233 -4.90 23.94 -11.69
C ARG A 233 -4.04 25.19 -11.87
N SER A 234 -4.37 25.97 -12.89
CA SER A 234 -4.06 27.38 -12.94
C SER A 234 -4.36 27.99 -11.55
N PRO A 235 -3.48 28.83 -10.99
CA PRO A 235 -3.86 29.59 -9.81
C PRO A 235 -5.11 30.39 -10.18
N ILE A 236 -6.20 30.16 -9.46
CA ILE A 236 -7.35 31.07 -9.50
C ILE A 236 -6.82 32.36 -8.86
N THR A 237 -6.30 33.25 -9.69
CA THR A 237 -6.08 34.64 -9.34
C THR A 237 -7.46 35.22 -9.09
N PHE A 238 -7.86 35.33 -7.82
CA PHE A 238 -8.97 36.20 -7.44
C PHE A 238 -8.47 37.64 -7.56
N ASP A 239 -8.56 38.17 -8.77
CA ASP A 239 -8.28 39.57 -9.03
C ASP A 239 -9.45 40.43 -8.55
N LEU A 240 -9.08 41.43 -7.74
CA LEU A 240 -9.63 42.80 -7.72
C LEU A 240 -11.15 42.97 -7.48
N PHE A 241 -11.52 43.11 -6.21
CA PHE A 241 -12.60 44.05 -5.85
C PHE A 241 -12.08 45.48 -6.05
N CYS A 242 -12.31 46.01 -7.25
CA CYS A 242 -12.34 47.43 -7.52
C CYS A 242 -13.77 47.82 -7.91
N ALA A 243 -14.20 48.96 -7.36
CA ALA A 243 -15.41 49.71 -7.65
C ALA A 243 -16.71 49.23 -6.97
N ASP A 244 -17.01 49.84 -5.83
CA ASP A 244 -18.33 50.47 -5.65
C ASP A 244 -18.11 51.92 -5.20
N GLN A 245 -18.24 52.86 -6.15
CA GLN A 245 -18.46 54.26 -5.87
C GLN A 245 -19.84 54.66 -6.41
N SER A 246 -20.68 55.08 -5.47
CA SER A 246 -21.71 56.14 -5.56
C SER A 246 -22.83 56.02 -6.59
N LEU A 247 -24.07 55.94 -6.07
CA LEU A 247 -25.17 56.91 -6.25
C LEU A 247 -26.25 56.51 -5.21
N SER A 248 -26.74 57.38 -4.32
CA SER A 248 -27.72 58.40 -4.65
C SER A 248 -27.83 59.46 -3.53
N ALA A 249 -28.11 60.69 -3.96
CA ALA A 249 -28.26 61.90 -3.17
C ALA A 249 -29.66 62.07 -2.55
N ALA A 250 -29.70 62.99 -1.56
CA ALA A 250 -30.82 63.81 -1.06
C ALA A 250 -31.97 63.05 -0.37
N ILE A 251 -32.49 63.46 0.81
CA ILE A 251 -32.76 64.79 1.39
C ILE A 251 -32.51 64.74 2.90
#